data_AF-A0A820AJN8-F1
#
_entry.id   AF-A0A820AJN8-F1
#
_cell.length_a   1.000
_cell.length_b   1.000
_cell.length_c   1.000
_cell.angle_alpha   90.00
_cell.angle_beta   90.00
_cell.angle_gamma   90.00
#
_symmetry.space_group_name_H-M   'P 1'
#
loop_
_entity.id
_entity.type
_entity.pdbx_description
1 polymer ?
#
loop_
_entity_poly.entity_id
_entity_poly.type
_entity_poly.pdbx_seq_one_letter_code
_entity_poly.pdbx_strand_id
1 'polypeptide(L)'
;MDKIQAEFFYLVAQKMAAKWLTLAEDGDHYRLAFDRKGSWSQKYNLVWQQLFNFNIFPASVAQKEINYYLKHQNKFGLPLDYRADYTKADWIVWTACLAKTKQVFQAFITPLYDFLNVSVNRVPFSDFYDTKTGRQVGFHARSVVGGVFLPLLKPF
;
A
#
# COMPACT_ATOMS: atom_id res chain seq x y z
N MET A 1 4.52 -25.30 -14.47
CA MET A 1 3.31 -24.63 -14.99
C MET A 1 3.40 -24.64 -16.50
N ASP A 2 2.36 -25.10 -17.18
CA ASP A 2 2.34 -25.19 -18.64
C ASP A 2 2.30 -23.77 -19.25
N LYS A 3 2.98 -23.55 -20.39
CA LYS A 3 3.06 -22.24 -21.05
C LYS A 3 1.67 -21.73 -21.46
N ILE A 4 0.81 -22.62 -21.92
CA ILE A 4 -0.57 -22.30 -22.32
C ILE A 4 -1.38 -21.81 -21.12
N GLN A 5 -1.23 -22.47 -19.96
CA GLN A 5 -1.90 -22.06 -18.72
C GLN A 5 -1.41 -20.68 -18.25
N ALA A 6 -0.10 -20.43 -18.32
CA ALA A 6 0.47 -19.14 -17.94
C ALA A 6 -0.06 -17.98 -18.80
N GLU A 7 -0.10 -18.16 -20.13
CA GLU A 7 -0.64 -17.16 -21.05
C GLU A 7 -2.13 -16.90 -20.82
N PHE A 8 -2.91 -17.96 -20.57
CA PHE A 8 -4.33 -17.83 -20.23
C PHE A 8 -4.54 -16.96 -18.98
N PHE A 9 -3.85 -17.27 -17.87
CA PHE A 9 -3.98 -16.50 -16.63
C PHE A 9 -3.51 -15.05 -16.79
N TYR A 10 -2.46 -14.82 -17.57
CA TYR A 10 -1.96 -13.48 -17.87
C TYR A 10 -3.01 -12.63 -18.59
N LEU A 11 -3.63 -13.17 -19.65
CA LEU A 11 -4.68 -12.49 -20.40
C LEU A 11 -5.92 -12.24 -19.56
N VAL A 12 -6.31 -13.18 -18.70
CA VAL A 12 -7.42 -12.99 -17.74
C VAL A 12 -7.10 -11.85 -16.78
N ALA A 13 -5.89 -11.81 -16.21
CA ALA A 13 -5.48 -10.75 -15.30
C ALA A 13 -5.52 -9.36 -15.97
N GLN A 14 -5.03 -9.24 -17.21
CA GLN A 14 -5.10 -7.99 -17.97
C GLN A 14 -6.55 -7.54 -18.24
N LYS A 15 -7.43 -8.46 -18.65
CA LYS A 15 -8.86 -8.16 -18.86
C LYS A 15 -9.54 -7.70 -17.57
N MET A 16 -9.23 -8.35 -16.44
CA MET A 16 -9.78 -7.97 -15.14
C MET A 16 -9.27 -6.60 -14.69
N ALA A 17 -7.96 -6.33 -14.85
CA ALA A 17 -7.39 -5.03 -14.53
C ALA A 17 -8.06 -3.90 -15.33
N ALA A 18 -8.21 -4.04 -16.64
CA ALA A 18 -8.89 -3.05 -17.48
C ALA A 18 -10.33 -2.80 -17.03
N LYS A 19 -11.08 -3.86 -16.69
CA LYS A 19 -12.44 -3.76 -16.17
C LYS A 19 -12.47 -3.05 -14.81
N TRP A 20 -11.58 -3.41 -13.90
CA TRP A 20 -11.52 -2.83 -12.56
C TRP A 20 -11.16 -1.35 -12.58
N LEU A 21 -10.25 -0.93 -13.46
CA LEU A 21 -9.93 0.49 -13.61
C LEU A 21 -11.15 1.30 -14.02
N THR A 22 -12.00 0.76 -14.88
CA THR A 22 -13.25 1.43 -15.27
C THR A 22 -14.26 1.47 -14.12
N LEU A 23 -14.45 0.34 -13.42
CA LEU A 23 -15.45 0.20 -12.36
C LEU A 23 -15.10 0.96 -11.07
N ALA A 24 -13.81 1.05 -10.75
CA ALA A 24 -13.34 1.63 -9.50
C ALA A 24 -12.95 3.11 -9.61
N GLU A 25 -12.92 3.69 -10.82
CA GLU A 25 -12.48 5.07 -11.02
C GLU A 25 -13.33 6.07 -10.20
N ASP A 26 -12.65 6.97 -9.48
CA ASP A 26 -13.29 8.05 -8.72
C ASP A 26 -12.64 9.42 -8.91
N GLY A 27 -11.93 9.61 -10.03
CA GLY A 27 -11.27 10.84 -10.40
C GLY A 27 -9.81 10.84 -9.97
N ASP A 28 -9.54 11.23 -8.73
CA ASP A 28 -8.18 11.35 -8.21
C ASP A 28 -7.67 10.09 -7.48
N HIS A 29 -8.50 9.04 -7.39
CA HIS A 29 -8.17 7.73 -6.82
C HIS A 29 -9.13 6.63 -7.30
N TYR A 30 -8.90 5.39 -6.86
CA TYR A 30 -9.76 4.23 -7.07
C TYR A 30 -10.48 3.79 -5.79
N ARG A 31 -11.75 3.42 -5.95
CA ARG A 31 -12.64 3.01 -4.87
C ARG A 31 -12.13 1.79 -4.10
N LEU A 32 -12.52 1.67 -2.82
CA LEU A 32 -12.36 0.43 -2.06
C LEU A 32 -13.29 -0.65 -2.60
N ALA A 33 -14.56 -0.29 -2.83
CA ALA A 33 -15.59 -1.16 -3.39
C ALA A 33 -16.29 -0.45 -4.55
N PHE A 34 -16.62 -1.19 -5.62
CA PHE A 34 -17.09 -0.59 -6.88
C PHE A 34 -18.34 0.29 -6.73
N ASP A 35 -19.21 -0.06 -5.79
CA ASP A 35 -20.48 0.61 -5.47
C ASP A 35 -20.34 1.75 -4.44
N ARG A 36 -19.15 1.98 -3.87
CA ARG A 36 -18.92 2.97 -2.82
C ARG A 36 -18.11 4.16 -3.31
N LYS A 37 -18.81 5.18 -3.81
CA LYS A 37 -18.22 6.46 -4.21
C LYS A 37 -17.56 7.17 -3.02
N GLY A 38 -16.41 7.80 -3.25
CA GLY A 38 -15.58 8.49 -2.26
C GLY A 38 -14.79 7.56 -1.32
N SER A 39 -14.92 6.24 -1.50
CA SER A 39 -14.14 5.29 -0.70
C SER A 39 -12.74 5.10 -1.25
N TRP A 40 -11.78 4.74 -0.42
CA TRP A 40 -10.42 4.45 -0.86
C TRP A 40 -9.76 3.41 0.03
N SER A 41 -8.70 2.77 -0.45
CA SER A 41 -7.85 1.89 0.34
C SER A 41 -6.46 1.84 -0.27
N GLN A 42 -5.45 1.57 0.55
CA GLN A 42 -4.10 1.33 0.06
C GLN A 42 -4.09 0.18 -0.95
N LYS A 43 -3.58 0.42 -2.16
CA LYS A 43 -3.34 -0.60 -3.19
C LYS A 43 -1.92 -1.18 -3.07
N TYR A 44 -1.51 -1.51 -1.84
CA TYR A 44 -0.16 -1.95 -1.49
C TYR A 44 0.35 -3.13 -2.32
N ASN A 45 -0.53 -4.05 -2.74
CA ASN A 45 -0.19 -5.20 -3.58
C ASN A 45 0.22 -4.84 -5.01
N LEU A 46 0.05 -3.59 -5.46
CA LEU A 46 0.60 -3.14 -6.73
C LEU A 46 2.14 -3.20 -6.76
N VAL A 47 2.80 -3.34 -5.60
CA VAL A 47 4.26 -3.43 -5.55
C VAL A 47 4.78 -4.68 -6.27
N TRP A 48 4.01 -5.77 -6.26
CA TRP A 48 4.41 -7.03 -6.86
C TRP A 48 4.54 -6.95 -8.37
N GLN A 49 3.70 -6.17 -9.06
CA GLN A 49 3.86 -6.00 -10.51
C GLN A 49 5.14 -5.23 -10.87
N GLN A 50 5.65 -4.36 -9.99
CA GLN A 50 6.92 -3.66 -10.21
C GLN A 50 8.10 -4.61 -10.00
N LEU A 51 8.04 -5.47 -8.97
CA LEU A 51 9.11 -6.43 -8.67
C LEU A 51 9.21 -7.53 -9.74
N PHE A 52 8.08 -8.00 -10.26
CA PHE A 52 8.05 -9.10 -11.22
C PHE A 52 7.81 -8.66 -12.67
N ASN A 53 7.75 -7.35 -12.94
CA ASN A 53 7.49 -6.78 -14.27
C ASN A 53 6.22 -7.36 -14.95
N PHE A 54 5.15 -7.58 -14.18
CA PHE A 54 3.93 -8.17 -14.72
C PHE A 54 3.21 -7.28 -15.73
N ASN A 55 3.37 -5.95 -15.64
CA ASN A 55 2.74 -5.00 -16.56
C ASN A 55 1.22 -5.19 -16.71
N ILE A 56 0.53 -5.53 -15.61
CA ILE A 56 -0.93 -5.77 -15.60
C ILE A 56 -1.69 -4.46 -15.43
N PHE A 57 -1.21 -3.56 -14.57
CA PHE A 57 -1.80 -2.23 -14.39
C PHE A 57 -0.88 -1.16 -14.98
N PRO A 58 -1.43 -0.14 -15.67
CA PRO A 58 -0.64 1.01 -16.11
C PRO A 58 0.08 1.69 -14.94
N ALA A 59 1.30 2.20 -15.17
CA ALA A 59 2.07 2.90 -14.14
C ALA A 59 1.35 4.14 -13.58
N SER A 60 0.43 4.73 -14.34
CA SER A 60 -0.42 5.85 -13.90
C SER A 60 -1.32 5.50 -12.71
N VAL A 61 -1.68 4.23 -12.54
CA VAL A 61 -2.52 3.76 -11.42
C VAL A 61 -1.80 3.97 -10.09
N ALA A 62 -0.56 3.50 -10.00
CA ALA A 62 0.26 3.69 -8.81
C ALA A 62 0.52 5.18 -8.51
N GLN A 63 0.76 5.98 -9.55
CA GLN A 63 0.97 7.42 -9.38
C GLN A 63 -0.29 8.14 -8.88
N LYS A 64 -1.47 7.77 -9.40
CA LYS A 64 -2.76 8.32 -8.98
C LYS A 64 -2.99 8.05 -7.49
N GLU A 65 -2.87 6.79 -7.10
CA GLU A 65 -3.03 6.35 -5.71
C GLU A 65 -2.03 7.04 -4.76
N ILE A 66 -0.74 7.10 -5.14
CA ILE A 66 0.29 7.77 -4.32
C ILE A 66 -0.02 9.25 -4.09
N ASN A 67 -0.44 9.97 -5.14
CA ASN A 67 -0.82 11.37 -5.01
C ASN A 67 -2.02 11.57 -4.10
N TYR A 68 -2.96 10.63 -4.11
CA TYR A 68 -4.11 10.65 -3.21
C TYR A 68 -3.68 10.39 -1.76
N TYR A 69 -2.87 9.37 -1.52
CA TYR A 69 -2.44 8.97 -0.17
C TYR A 69 -1.60 10.03 0.55
N LEU A 70 -0.79 10.80 -0.18
CA LEU A 70 -0.01 11.90 0.40
C LEU A 70 -0.87 12.92 1.14
N LYS A 71 -2.13 13.09 0.72
CA LYS A 71 -3.10 14.01 1.35
C LYS A 71 -3.77 13.43 2.60
N HIS A 72 -3.58 12.15 2.89
CA HIS A 72 -4.32 11.39 3.91
C HIS A 72 -3.41 10.80 5.00
N GLN A 73 -2.15 11.24 5.07
CA GLN A 73 -1.25 10.79 6.13
C GLN A 73 -1.59 11.45 7.46
N ASN A 74 -1.62 10.64 8.51
CA ASN A 74 -1.67 11.09 9.89
C ASN A 74 -0.26 11.15 10.48
N LYS A 75 -0.15 11.63 11.73
CA LYS A 75 1.12 11.80 12.46
C LYS A 75 2.04 10.58 12.40
N PHE A 76 1.48 9.38 12.48
CA PHE A 76 2.23 8.14 12.60
C PHE A 76 2.08 7.21 11.38
N GLY A 77 1.46 7.67 10.29
CA GLY A 77 1.37 6.88 9.07
C GLY A 77 0.09 7.11 8.27
N LEU A 78 0.02 6.39 7.16
CA LEU A 78 -1.14 6.33 6.28
C LEU A 78 -2.14 5.27 6.79
N PRO A 79 -3.42 5.61 7.04
CA PRO A 79 -4.45 4.62 7.35
C PRO A 79 -4.64 3.57 6.25
N LEU A 80 -5.16 2.38 6.59
CA LEU A 80 -5.42 1.33 5.59
C LEU A 80 -6.40 1.77 4.50
N ASP A 81 -7.45 2.46 4.93
CA ASP A 81 -8.56 2.89 4.11
C ASP A 81 -9.39 3.95 4.85
N TYR A 82 -10.43 4.47 4.20
CA TYR A 82 -11.29 5.52 4.74
C TYR A 82 -12.06 5.17 6.01
N ARG A 83 -12.16 3.89 6.41
CA ARG A 83 -13.10 3.44 7.46
C ARG A 83 -12.57 3.63 8.87
N ALA A 84 -11.25 3.68 9.05
CA ALA A 84 -10.61 3.78 10.35
C ALA A 84 -9.20 4.36 10.24
N ASP A 85 -8.70 4.94 11.33
CA ASP A 85 -7.37 5.54 11.39
C ASP A 85 -6.24 4.54 11.70
N TYR A 86 -6.51 3.23 11.74
CA TYR A 86 -5.47 2.23 11.96
C TYR A 86 -4.73 1.87 10.67
N THR A 87 -3.52 1.31 10.80
CA THR A 87 -2.69 0.90 9.68
C THR A 87 -1.95 -0.41 9.92
N LYS A 88 -1.39 -0.97 8.84
CA LYS A 88 -0.42 -2.06 8.86
C LYS A 88 0.94 -1.51 8.45
N ALA A 89 1.95 -1.66 9.31
CA ALA A 89 3.27 -1.07 9.09
C ALA A 89 3.94 -1.52 7.77
N ASP A 90 3.88 -2.83 7.49
CA ASP A 90 4.38 -3.44 6.26
C ASP A 90 3.65 -2.92 5.02
N TRP A 91 2.34 -2.69 5.10
CA TRP A 91 1.57 -2.18 3.97
C TRP A 91 1.89 -0.72 3.66
N ILE A 92 2.20 0.11 4.66
CA ILE A 92 2.74 1.46 4.44
C ILE A 92 4.04 1.37 3.63
N VAL A 93 4.96 0.46 4.01
CA VAL A 93 6.23 0.32 3.29
C VAL A 93 6.01 -0.12 1.84
N TRP A 94 5.12 -1.09 1.60
CA TRP A 94 4.80 -1.56 0.25
C TRP A 94 4.13 -0.48 -0.59
N THR A 95 3.23 0.30 0.01
CA THR A 95 2.65 1.49 -0.62
C THR A 95 3.73 2.51 -0.94
N ALA A 96 4.64 2.81 0.00
CA ALA A 96 5.75 3.74 -0.22
C ALA A 96 6.61 3.29 -1.42
N CYS A 97 6.86 1.99 -1.60
CA CYS A 97 7.61 1.46 -2.73
C CYS A 97 6.98 1.73 -4.10
N LEU A 98 5.70 2.11 -4.16
CA LEU A 98 5.04 2.56 -5.40
C LEU A 98 5.44 3.99 -5.82
N ALA A 99 6.06 4.76 -4.92
CA ALA A 99 6.54 6.10 -5.21
C ALA A 99 7.57 6.12 -6.35
N LYS A 100 7.59 7.21 -7.12
CA LYS A 100 8.58 7.43 -8.20
C LYS A 100 9.90 8.02 -7.71
N THR A 101 9.90 8.71 -6.58
CA THR A 101 11.08 9.40 -6.07
C THR A 101 11.34 9.01 -4.62
N LYS A 102 12.60 9.08 -4.22
CA LYS A 102 13.02 8.84 -2.84
C LYS A 102 12.34 9.80 -1.86
N GLN A 103 12.10 11.05 -2.27
CA GLN A 103 11.44 12.06 -1.44
C GLN A 103 9.99 11.65 -1.14
N VAL A 104 9.24 11.19 -2.15
CA VAL A 104 7.86 10.72 -1.95
C VAL A 104 7.83 9.43 -1.14
N PHE A 105 8.77 8.51 -1.37
CA PHE A 105 8.94 7.32 -0.52
C PHE A 105 9.16 7.72 0.94
N GLN A 106 10.12 8.61 1.20
CA GLN A 106 10.44 9.09 2.54
C GLN A 106 9.25 9.79 3.21
N ALA A 107 8.41 10.50 2.45
CA ALA A 107 7.19 11.11 3.00
C ALA A 107 6.27 10.09 3.67
N PHE A 108 6.19 8.85 3.18
CA PHE A 108 5.43 7.76 3.83
C PHE A 108 6.19 7.06 4.96
N ILE A 109 7.52 6.97 4.83
CA ILE A 109 8.36 6.28 5.82
C ILE A 109 8.58 7.13 7.08
N THR A 110 8.69 8.46 6.96
CA THR A 110 8.95 9.35 8.10
C THR A 110 7.90 9.20 9.21
N PRO A 111 6.57 9.21 8.95
CA PRO A 111 5.58 8.99 10.00
C PRO A 111 5.68 7.60 10.67
N LEU A 112 6.02 6.55 9.90
CA LEU A 112 6.24 5.21 10.45
C LEU A 112 7.51 5.15 11.32
N TYR A 113 8.57 5.85 10.91
CA TYR A 113 9.77 6.01 11.72
C TYR A 113 9.44 6.74 13.03
N ASP A 114 8.66 7.82 12.98
CA ASP A 114 8.25 8.56 14.16
C ASP A 114 7.45 7.66 15.12
N PHE A 115 6.55 6.82 14.60
CA PHE A 115 5.85 5.82 15.41
C PHE A 115 6.82 4.94 16.19
N LEU A 116 7.83 4.38 15.52
CA LEU A 116 8.82 3.51 16.16
C LEU A 116 9.71 4.26 17.15
N ASN A 117 10.09 5.49 16.82
CA ASN A 117 11.04 6.30 17.59
C ASN A 117 10.43 6.83 18.90
N VAL A 118 9.14 7.17 18.90
CA VAL A 118 8.44 7.72 20.08
C VAL A 118 7.37 6.80 20.66
N SER A 119 7.36 5.51 20.26
CA SER A 119 6.36 4.53 20.71
C SER A 119 6.36 4.40 22.23
N VAL A 120 5.17 4.55 22.83
CA VAL A 120 4.93 4.23 24.25
C VAL A 120 4.48 2.77 24.45
N ASN A 121 4.31 2.01 23.36
CA ASN A 121 3.84 0.64 23.43
C ASN A 121 4.92 -0.25 24.02
N ARG A 122 4.55 -1.06 25.02
CA ARG A 122 5.46 -1.99 25.70
C ARG A 122 5.44 -3.37 25.07
N VAL A 123 5.44 -3.42 23.74
CA VAL A 123 5.51 -4.62 22.92
C VAL A 123 6.60 -4.47 21.86
N PRO A 124 7.15 -5.57 21.30
CA PRO A 124 7.97 -5.49 20.09
C PRO A 124 7.20 -4.79 18.95
N PHE A 125 7.90 -4.33 17.91
CA PHE A 125 7.32 -3.63 16.76
C PHE A 125 5.94 -4.17 16.39
N SER A 126 4.91 -3.40 16.75
CA SER A 126 3.52 -3.69 16.40
C SER A 126 3.28 -3.29 14.97
N ASP A 127 2.81 -4.26 14.19
CA ASP A 127 2.49 -4.07 12.79
C ASP A 127 1.02 -3.70 12.58
N PHE A 128 0.25 -3.42 13.64
CA PHE A 128 -1.13 -2.95 13.57
C PHE A 128 -1.44 -1.93 14.68
N TYR A 129 -1.45 -0.66 14.30
CA TYR A 129 -1.51 0.47 15.24
C TYR A 129 -2.37 1.62 14.69
N ASP A 130 -2.78 2.51 15.58
CA ASP A 130 -3.53 3.72 15.26
C ASP A 130 -2.60 4.83 14.76
N THR A 131 -2.84 5.37 13.57
CA THR A 131 -1.94 6.33 12.92
C THR A 131 -2.03 7.75 13.48
N LYS A 132 -3.00 8.07 14.33
CA LYS A 132 -3.11 9.37 14.98
C LYS A 132 -2.37 9.38 16.32
N THR A 133 -2.50 8.30 17.08
CA THR A 133 -2.01 8.20 18.45
C THR A 133 -0.74 7.35 18.58
N GLY A 134 -0.44 6.50 17.60
CA GLY A 134 0.67 5.56 17.66
C GLY A 134 0.43 4.43 18.66
N ARG A 135 -0.79 4.28 19.21
CA ARG A 135 -1.11 3.19 20.13
C ARG A 135 -1.34 1.91 19.34
N GLN A 136 -0.79 0.82 19.85
CA GLN A 136 -1.08 -0.51 19.33
C GLN A 136 -2.59 -0.76 19.35
N VAL A 137 -3.11 -1.26 18.23
CA VAL A 137 -4.49 -1.77 18.13
C VAL A 137 -4.49 -3.28 18.33
N GLY A 138 -3.52 -3.97 17.73
CA GLY A 138 -3.31 -5.40 17.89
C GLY A 138 -2.02 -5.81 17.21
N PHE A 139 -1.77 -7.12 17.11
CA PHE A 139 -0.62 -7.73 16.42
C PHE A 139 0.78 -7.20 16.79
N HIS A 140 1.68 -8.12 17.10
CA HIS A 140 3.08 -7.84 17.38
C HIS A 140 3.89 -9.11 17.15
N ALA A 141 5.20 -8.97 16.93
CA ALA A 141 6.12 -10.09 16.77
C ALA A 141 5.71 -11.10 15.67
N ARG A 142 5.03 -10.63 14.62
CA ARG A 142 4.65 -11.47 13.47
C ARG A 142 5.73 -11.42 12.38
N SER A 143 5.92 -12.54 11.68
CA SER A 143 6.87 -12.63 10.55
C SER A 143 6.58 -11.64 9.43
N VAL A 144 5.33 -11.19 9.27
CA VAL A 144 4.94 -10.19 8.26
C VAL A 144 5.66 -8.85 8.45
N VAL A 145 6.21 -8.57 9.64
CA VAL A 145 7.10 -7.40 9.86
C VAL A 145 8.29 -7.42 8.89
N GLY A 146 8.74 -8.59 8.44
CA GLY A 146 9.78 -8.70 7.41
C GLY A 146 9.43 -7.99 6.10
N GLY A 147 8.14 -7.71 5.84
CA GLY A 147 7.69 -6.91 4.70
C GLY A 147 8.30 -5.51 4.65
N VAL A 148 8.80 -4.96 5.77
CA VAL A 148 9.50 -3.66 5.80
C VAL A 148 10.82 -3.68 5.04
N PHE A 149 11.39 -4.85 4.74
CA PHE A 149 12.62 -5.01 3.97
C PHE A 149 12.40 -5.03 2.46
N LEU A 150 11.16 -4.96 1.97
CA LEU A 150 10.86 -4.92 0.53
C LEU A 150 11.65 -3.86 -0.25
N PRO A 151 11.92 -2.63 0.27
CA PRO A 151 12.74 -1.65 -0.44
C PRO A 151 14.16 -2.14 -0.81
N LEU A 152 14.71 -3.13 -0.11
CA LEU A 152 16.01 -3.73 -0.46
C LEU A 152 15.99 -4.47 -1.80
N LEU A 153 14.81 -4.94 -2.23
CA LEU A 153 14.61 -5.61 -3.52
C LEU A 153 14.41 -4.63 -4.67
N LYS A 154 14.16 -3.35 -4.36
CA LYS A 154 13.91 -2.28 -5.32
C LYS A 154 14.54 -0.97 -4.81
N PRO A 155 15.84 -0.78 -5.00
CA PRO A 155 16.50 0.48 -4.65
C PRO A 155 15.96 1.63 -5.51
N PHE A 156 15.89 2.82 -4.89
CA PHE A 156 15.52 4.08 -5.54
C PHE A 156 16.71 4.77 -6.18
#